data_AF-A0A3L6KSD8-F1
#
_entry.id   AF-A0A3L6KSD8-F1
#
_cell.length_a   1.000
_cell.length_b   1.000
_cell.length_c   1.000
_cell.angle_alpha   90.00
_cell.angle_beta   90.00
_cell.angle_gamma   90.00
#
_symmetry.space_group_name_H-M   'P 1'
#
loop_
_entity.id
_entity.type
_entity.pdbx_description
1 polymer ?
#
loop_
_entity_poly.entity_id
_entity_poly.type
_entity_poly.pdbx_seq_one_letter_code
_entity_poly.pdbx_strand_id
1 'polypeptide(L)'
;MEVNLRTWQLATTATDRQQRCLYTALFFKGSNLHRSQTQKVKNTRTKIGHALQLIERHVGAINAIQELAKTKVTEKATKHGTTGTTKINIALERTTGGAELCKQLGENENIDDNKPAPDFNLLNTIKLTPTTAMHKLMPDDTLTLTGNAGCSGGQTNLAFSAAINGCTYASGQAIVATATAKTNIDSGTTVKVFNPEKQMQECATQSSDSNGDTEFLTELGKAICEALIAGAETVETLSDADGNKLSSDTLIQNTVQNCDPAFSNIDKPSDSASNKEFVNYLKTRYGNTAAVFKETFITNAGTTHVALRQADKTDNKPINQITTLEQQAAVLSNSEGERIKKEIEAEKKNTVTSKPIDPKKAEEKCKDKPQGECKEEDG
;
A
#
# COMPACT_ATOMS: atom_id res chain seq x y z
N MET A 1 10.88 5.86 8.56
CA MET A 1 11.66 4.60 8.61
C MET A 1 13.03 4.77 7.95
N GLU A 2 13.11 5.28 6.72
CA GLU A 2 14.39 5.49 6.00
C GLU A 2 15.42 6.35 6.76
N VAL A 3 14.98 7.40 7.45
CA VAL A 3 15.87 8.23 8.27
C VAL A 3 16.54 7.39 9.38
N ASN A 4 15.78 6.54 10.08
CA ASN A 4 16.32 5.70 11.15
C ASN A 4 17.29 4.65 10.60
N LEU A 5 16.99 4.07 9.42
CA LEU A 5 17.90 3.14 8.74
C LEU A 5 19.26 3.78 8.45
N ARG A 6 19.23 4.98 7.86
CA ARG A 6 20.45 5.75 7.59
C ARG A 6 21.19 6.06 8.89
N THR A 7 20.48 6.49 9.92
CA THR A 7 21.07 6.78 11.24
C THR A 7 21.78 5.56 11.79
N TRP A 8 21.14 4.39 11.82
CA TRP A 8 21.77 3.17 12.33
C TRP A 8 22.93 2.70 11.49
N GLN A 9 22.83 2.80 10.16
CA GLN A 9 23.93 2.46 9.26
C GLN A 9 25.16 3.32 9.54
N LEU A 10 24.99 4.64 9.65
CA LEU A 10 26.08 5.56 9.96
C LEU A 10 26.59 5.38 11.40
N ALA A 11 25.73 5.05 12.35
CA ALA A 11 26.14 4.80 13.73
C ALA A 11 26.98 3.52 13.88
N THR A 12 27.03 2.64 12.87
CA THR A 12 27.98 1.52 12.85
C THR A 12 29.45 1.97 12.80
N THR A 13 29.75 3.25 12.51
CA THR A 13 31.11 3.77 12.61
C THR A 13 31.57 4.00 14.05
N ALA A 14 30.76 3.66 15.05
CA ALA A 14 31.11 3.76 16.46
C ALA A 14 32.45 3.05 16.75
N THR A 15 33.30 3.74 17.52
CA THR A 15 34.59 3.20 17.96
C THR A 15 34.41 2.08 18.98
N ASP A 16 33.39 2.20 19.84
CA ASP A 16 33.00 1.11 20.74
C ASP A 16 32.42 -0.05 19.94
N ARG A 17 33.07 -1.22 20.07
CA ARG A 17 32.72 -2.41 19.31
C ARG A 17 31.32 -2.92 19.67
N GLN A 18 30.98 -2.92 20.95
CA GLN A 18 29.68 -3.39 21.42
C GLN A 18 28.56 -2.53 20.85
N GLN A 19 28.69 -1.21 20.97
CA GLN A 19 27.73 -0.26 20.40
C GLN A 19 27.61 -0.41 18.88
N ARG A 20 28.73 -0.59 18.18
CA ARG A 20 28.73 -0.88 16.74
C ARG A 20 27.91 -2.13 16.42
N CYS A 21 28.11 -3.23 17.14
CA CYS A 21 27.36 -4.46 16.91
C CYS A 21 25.85 -4.32 17.12
N LEU A 22 25.43 -3.52 18.12
CA LEU A 22 24.03 -3.20 18.34
C LEU A 22 23.44 -2.38 17.18
N TYR A 23 24.15 -1.36 16.69
CA TYR A 23 23.71 -0.59 15.52
C TYR A 23 23.65 -1.43 14.25
N THR A 24 24.60 -2.34 14.04
CA THR A 24 24.59 -3.29 12.92
C THR A 24 23.34 -4.18 12.96
N ALA A 25 22.99 -4.70 14.14
CA ALA A 25 21.78 -5.50 14.33
C ALA A 25 20.50 -4.70 14.03
N LEU A 26 20.39 -3.46 14.54
CA LEU A 26 19.27 -2.57 14.23
C LEU A 26 19.18 -2.23 12.74
N PHE A 27 20.31 -1.99 12.08
CA PHE A 27 20.33 -1.74 10.65
C PHE A 27 19.79 -2.94 9.85
N PHE A 28 20.22 -4.17 10.16
CA PHE A 28 19.72 -5.35 9.47
C PHE A 28 18.25 -5.64 9.78
N LYS A 29 17.82 -5.53 11.04
CA LYS A 29 16.41 -5.70 11.43
C LYS A 29 15.52 -4.65 10.78
N GLY A 30 15.93 -3.38 10.85
CA GLY A 30 15.24 -2.29 10.18
C GLY A 30 15.16 -2.51 8.67
N SER A 31 16.24 -3.01 8.05
CA SER A 31 16.28 -3.25 6.59
C SER A 31 15.35 -4.38 6.17
N ASN A 32 15.31 -5.46 6.97
CA ASN A 32 14.37 -6.56 6.77
C ASN A 32 12.92 -6.06 6.89
N LEU A 33 12.63 -5.28 7.93
CA LEU A 33 11.32 -4.68 8.14
C LEU A 33 10.95 -3.73 6.99
N HIS A 34 11.86 -2.86 6.57
CA HIS A 34 11.60 -1.93 5.49
C HIS A 34 11.27 -2.62 4.17
N ARG A 35 11.94 -3.73 3.83
CA ARG A 35 11.61 -4.53 2.65
C ARG A 35 10.22 -5.15 2.74
N SER A 36 9.88 -5.78 3.87
CA SER A 36 8.57 -6.41 4.04
C SER A 36 7.43 -5.39 4.04
N GLN A 37 7.62 -4.25 4.70
CA GLN A 37 6.64 -3.16 4.74
C GLN A 37 6.51 -2.45 3.39
N THR A 38 7.58 -2.28 2.62
CA THR A 38 7.51 -1.73 1.26
C THR A 38 6.65 -2.61 0.35
N GLN A 39 6.79 -3.92 0.45
CA GLN A 39 5.96 -4.85 -0.30
C GLN A 39 4.49 -4.77 0.13
N LYS A 40 4.21 -4.66 1.45
CA LYS A 40 2.85 -4.44 1.95
C LYS A 40 2.24 -3.16 1.40
N VAL A 41 2.93 -2.02 1.50
CA VAL A 41 2.46 -0.73 0.96
C VAL A 41 2.19 -0.81 -0.54
N LYS A 42 3.06 -1.49 -1.30
CA LYS A 42 2.84 -1.72 -2.73
C LYS A 42 1.56 -2.51 -2.98
N ASN A 43 1.35 -3.61 -2.24
CA ASN A 43 0.14 -4.42 -2.35
C ASN A 43 -1.12 -3.61 -1.96
N THR A 44 -1.07 -2.80 -0.90
CA THR A 44 -2.15 -1.90 -0.48
C THR A 44 -2.50 -0.92 -1.59
N ARG A 45 -1.49 -0.27 -2.19
CA ARG A 45 -1.71 0.65 -3.33
C ARG A 45 -2.35 -0.04 -4.52
N THR A 46 -1.94 -1.26 -4.84
CA THR A 46 -2.56 -2.05 -5.92
C THR A 46 -4.03 -2.32 -5.64
N LYS A 47 -4.39 -2.75 -4.42
CA LYS A 47 -5.79 -3.03 -4.04
C LYS A 47 -6.65 -1.77 -4.09
N ILE A 48 -6.16 -0.66 -3.53
CA ILE A 48 -6.85 0.64 -3.57
C ILE A 48 -7.03 1.10 -5.02
N GLY A 49 -5.98 1.01 -5.83
CA GLY A 49 -6.03 1.40 -7.25
C GLY A 49 -7.04 0.58 -8.06
N HIS A 50 -7.10 -0.74 -7.84
CA HIS A 50 -8.08 -1.61 -8.49
C HIS A 50 -9.52 -1.27 -8.08
N ALA A 51 -9.77 -1.05 -6.78
CA ALA A 51 -11.08 -0.61 -6.31
C ALA A 51 -11.50 0.73 -6.92
N LEU A 52 -10.59 1.73 -6.95
CA LEU A 52 -10.85 3.02 -7.56
C LEU A 52 -11.21 2.90 -9.05
N GLN A 53 -10.47 2.10 -9.81
CA GLN A 53 -10.75 1.88 -11.24
C GLN A 53 -12.16 1.30 -11.46
N LEU A 54 -12.58 0.33 -10.64
CA LEU A 54 -13.91 -0.27 -10.75
C LEU A 54 -15.01 0.72 -10.32
N ILE A 55 -14.78 1.51 -9.27
CA ILE A 55 -15.70 2.58 -8.83
C ILE A 55 -15.86 3.61 -9.95
N GLU A 56 -14.76 4.11 -10.51
CA GLU A 56 -14.77 5.10 -11.60
C GLU A 56 -15.50 4.56 -12.83
N ARG A 57 -15.28 3.29 -13.19
CA ARG A 57 -16.01 2.66 -14.29
C ARG A 57 -17.51 2.63 -14.03
N HIS A 58 -17.93 2.29 -12.82
CA HIS A 58 -19.34 2.22 -12.46
C HIS A 58 -20.00 3.61 -12.41
N VAL A 59 -19.36 4.56 -11.72
CA VAL A 59 -19.81 5.95 -11.61
C VAL A 59 -19.85 6.61 -13.00
N GLY A 60 -18.85 6.37 -13.84
CA GLY A 60 -18.80 6.89 -15.21
C GLY A 60 -19.98 6.40 -16.06
N ALA A 61 -20.38 5.13 -15.92
CA ALA A 61 -21.55 4.60 -16.61
C ALA A 61 -22.87 5.25 -16.12
N ILE A 62 -23.01 5.47 -14.82
CA ILE A 62 -24.17 6.18 -14.24
C ILE A 62 -24.20 7.64 -14.71
N ASN A 63 -23.06 8.34 -14.69
CA ASN A 63 -22.96 9.73 -15.15
C ASN A 63 -23.32 9.85 -16.64
N ALA A 64 -22.87 8.92 -17.48
CA ALA A 64 -23.23 8.91 -18.90
C ALA A 64 -24.75 8.80 -19.11
N ILE A 65 -25.44 8.02 -18.28
CA ILE A 65 -26.90 7.88 -18.33
C ILE A 65 -27.60 9.16 -17.86
N GLN A 66 -27.10 9.77 -16.78
CA GLN A 66 -27.60 11.06 -16.30
C GLN A 66 -27.51 12.14 -17.37
N GLU A 67 -26.36 12.25 -18.05
CA GLU A 67 -26.20 13.21 -19.14
C GLU A 67 -27.10 12.88 -20.33
N LEU A 68 -27.22 11.60 -20.69
CA LEU A 68 -28.06 11.18 -21.79
C LEU A 68 -29.56 11.37 -21.49
N ALA A 69 -29.99 11.36 -20.24
CA ALA A 69 -31.38 11.62 -19.87
C ALA A 69 -31.79 13.11 -19.96
N LYS A 70 -30.82 14.04 -19.90
CA LYS A 70 -31.03 15.48 -20.14
C LYS A 70 -31.39 15.81 -21.58
N THR A 71 -31.49 14.80 -22.43
CA THR A 71 -31.89 14.92 -23.82
C THR A 71 -33.17 14.12 -24.05
N LYS A 72 -33.98 14.55 -25.02
CA LYS A 72 -35.27 13.96 -25.36
C LYS A 72 -35.33 13.63 -26.84
N VAL A 73 -36.17 12.66 -27.19
CA VAL A 73 -36.54 12.42 -28.58
C VAL A 73 -37.46 13.55 -29.07
N THR A 74 -37.32 13.96 -30.33
CA THR A 74 -38.18 14.92 -31.01
C THR A 74 -38.42 14.50 -32.46
N GLU A 75 -39.47 15.05 -33.07
CA GLU A 75 -39.75 14.86 -34.50
C GLU A 75 -38.66 15.55 -35.32
N LYS A 76 -38.08 14.83 -36.28
CA LYS A 76 -37.24 15.46 -37.29
C LYS A 76 -38.12 16.00 -38.41
N ALA A 77 -38.61 17.21 -38.19
CA ALA A 77 -39.60 17.87 -39.04
C ALA A 77 -39.26 17.75 -40.52
N THR A 78 -40.27 17.45 -41.35
CA THR A 78 -40.19 17.35 -42.82
C THR A 78 -39.29 16.24 -43.38
N LYS A 79 -38.80 15.31 -42.54
CA LYS A 79 -37.94 14.19 -42.96
C LYS A 79 -38.61 12.82 -42.94
N HIS A 80 -39.93 12.78 -42.77
CA HIS A 80 -40.74 11.57 -42.90
C HIS A 80 -40.85 11.14 -44.36
N GLY A 81 -41.11 9.86 -44.60
CA GLY A 81 -41.29 9.36 -45.96
C GLY A 81 -41.90 7.98 -46.01
N THR A 82 -42.31 7.56 -47.20
CA THR A 82 -42.75 6.19 -47.46
C THR A 82 -41.65 5.46 -48.23
N THR A 83 -41.32 4.24 -47.79
CA THR A 83 -40.31 3.39 -48.46
C THR A 83 -40.93 2.26 -49.27
N GLY A 84 -42.26 2.23 -49.35
CA GLY A 84 -43.05 1.27 -50.10
C GLY A 84 -44.54 1.53 -49.88
N THR A 85 -45.39 0.72 -50.53
CA THR A 85 -46.86 0.87 -50.46
C THR A 85 -47.45 0.62 -49.07
N THR A 86 -46.72 -0.07 -48.19
CA THR A 86 -47.18 -0.47 -46.84
C THR A 86 -46.25 -0.01 -45.73
N LYS A 87 -45.30 0.91 -46.00
CA LYS A 87 -44.26 1.32 -45.04
C LYS A 87 -44.18 2.83 -44.91
N ILE A 88 -44.33 3.32 -43.68
CA ILE A 88 -44.12 4.71 -43.30
C ILE A 88 -42.85 4.77 -42.42
N ASN A 89 -41.96 5.70 -42.74
CA ASN A 89 -40.80 6.02 -41.93
C ASN A 89 -41.05 7.31 -41.17
N ILE A 90 -41.02 7.24 -39.84
CA ILE A 90 -41.07 8.40 -38.95
C ILE A 90 -39.63 8.78 -38.59
N ALA A 91 -39.17 9.94 -39.04
CA ALA A 91 -37.85 10.45 -38.70
C ALA A 91 -37.87 11.12 -37.32
N LEU A 92 -36.96 10.68 -36.45
CA LEU A 92 -36.78 11.18 -35.10
C LEU A 92 -35.34 11.66 -34.92
N GLU A 93 -35.13 12.62 -34.03
CA GLU A 93 -33.81 13.06 -33.59
C GLU A 93 -33.79 13.28 -32.07
N ARG A 94 -32.60 13.44 -31.48
CA ARG A 94 -32.47 13.78 -30.06
C ARG A 94 -32.01 15.22 -29.92
N THR A 95 -32.62 15.93 -28.97
CA THR A 95 -32.32 17.33 -28.64
C THR A 95 -32.21 17.50 -27.12
N THR A 96 -31.70 18.63 -26.66
CA THR A 96 -31.61 18.97 -25.23
C THR A 96 -32.98 19.24 -24.61
N GLY A 97 -33.06 19.23 -23.28
CA GLY A 97 -34.29 19.53 -22.53
C GLY A 97 -35.12 18.28 -22.21
N GLY A 98 -34.44 17.15 -22.00
CA GLY A 98 -34.98 15.96 -21.35
C GLY A 98 -35.08 16.12 -19.83
N ALA A 99 -35.39 15.02 -19.14
CA ALA A 99 -35.62 15.03 -17.71
C ALA A 99 -34.32 14.94 -16.90
N GLU A 100 -34.31 15.55 -15.71
CA GLU A 100 -33.29 15.30 -14.71
C GLU A 100 -33.63 14.00 -13.96
N LEU A 101 -32.70 13.03 -13.94
CA LEU A 101 -32.94 11.71 -13.34
C LEU A 101 -32.77 11.68 -11.83
N CYS A 102 -31.84 12.49 -11.31
CA CYS A 102 -31.45 12.45 -9.91
C CYS A 102 -31.65 13.82 -9.30
N LYS A 103 -32.34 13.89 -8.16
CA LYS A 103 -32.32 15.08 -7.32
C LYS A 103 -30.88 15.33 -6.84
N GLN A 104 -30.51 16.58 -6.61
CA GLN A 104 -29.34 16.87 -5.81
C GLN A 104 -29.46 16.18 -4.44
N LEU A 105 -28.36 15.60 -3.98
CA LEU A 105 -28.25 15.07 -2.62
C LEU A 105 -28.38 16.26 -1.65
N GLY A 106 -29.28 16.13 -0.68
CA GLY A 106 -29.40 17.10 0.41
C GLY A 106 -28.16 17.08 1.29
N GLU A 107 -28.02 18.07 2.17
CA GLU A 107 -26.85 18.19 3.05
C GLU A 107 -26.54 16.86 3.75
N ASN A 108 -27.51 16.25 4.42
CA ASN A 108 -27.31 15.01 5.20
C ASN A 108 -27.14 13.73 4.36
N GLU A 109 -27.24 13.84 3.03
CA GLU A 109 -27.04 12.73 2.08
C GLU A 109 -25.64 12.77 1.45
N ASN A 110 -24.83 13.80 1.75
CA ASN A 110 -23.44 13.92 1.30
C ASN A 110 -22.45 13.41 2.35
N ILE A 111 -21.44 12.66 1.88
CA ILE A 111 -20.21 12.42 2.62
C ILE A 111 -19.31 13.61 2.34
N ASP A 112 -19.08 14.47 3.33
CA ASP A 112 -18.16 15.60 3.24
C ASP A 112 -17.21 15.65 4.45
N ASP A 113 -16.08 16.33 4.28
CA ASP A 113 -15.02 16.41 5.30
C ASP A 113 -15.45 17.16 6.58
N ASN A 114 -16.57 17.90 6.52
CA ASN A 114 -17.11 18.67 7.64
C ASN A 114 -18.16 17.88 8.44
N LYS A 115 -18.46 16.65 8.02
CA LYS A 115 -19.38 15.72 8.68
C LYS A 115 -18.62 14.60 9.35
N PRO A 116 -19.21 13.94 10.37
CA PRO A 116 -18.58 12.77 10.94
C PRO A 116 -18.33 11.76 9.83
N ALA A 117 -17.05 11.40 9.66
CA ALA A 117 -16.64 10.41 8.69
C ALA A 117 -17.49 9.14 8.90
N PRO A 118 -18.07 8.56 7.83
CA PRO A 118 -18.80 7.31 7.94
C PRO A 118 -17.94 6.24 8.63
N ASP A 119 -18.53 5.51 9.58
CA ASP A 119 -17.85 4.35 10.15
C ASP A 119 -17.86 3.19 9.14
N PHE A 120 -16.80 3.11 8.34
CA PHE A 120 -16.66 2.08 7.32
C PHE A 120 -16.59 0.67 7.90
N ASN A 121 -16.34 0.47 9.20
CA ASN A 121 -16.44 -0.85 9.83
C ASN A 121 -17.86 -1.42 9.74
N LEU A 122 -18.87 -0.56 9.59
CA LEU A 122 -20.28 -0.94 9.50
C LEU A 122 -20.77 -1.11 8.05
N LEU A 123 -19.89 -1.01 7.04
CA LEU A 123 -20.23 -1.16 5.63
C LEU A 123 -20.45 -2.63 5.23
N ASN A 124 -21.52 -3.24 5.74
CA ASN A 124 -21.83 -4.64 5.45
C ASN A 124 -22.23 -4.84 3.98
N THR A 125 -23.00 -3.89 3.43
CA THR A 125 -23.54 -3.97 2.07
C THR A 125 -23.55 -2.60 1.41
N ILE A 126 -23.49 -2.61 0.08
CA ILE A 126 -23.68 -1.44 -0.78
C ILE A 126 -24.72 -1.74 -1.85
N LYS A 127 -25.55 -0.76 -2.20
CA LYS A 127 -26.55 -0.90 -3.28
C LYS A 127 -25.96 -0.34 -4.57
N LEU A 128 -25.79 -1.19 -5.59
CA LEU A 128 -25.14 -0.87 -6.86
C LEU A 128 -26.04 -1.25 -8.05
N THR A 129 -25.99 -0.51 -9.16
CA THR A 129 -26.89 -0.73 -10.31
C THR A 129 -26.25 -1.62 -11.38
N PRO A 130 -26.79 -2.82 -11.68
CA PRO A 130 -26.26 -3.66 -12.75
C PRO A 130 -26.25 -2.93 -14.10
N THR A 131 -25.22 -3.13 -14.91
CA THR A 131 -25.07 -2.49 -16.23
C THR A 131 -26.24 -2.86 -17.17
N THR A 132 -26.74 -4.08 -17.09
CA THR A 132 -27.93 -4.56 -17.81
C THR A 132 -29.21 -3.91 -17.33
N ALA A 133 -29.26 -3.41 -16.10
CA ALA A 133 -30.41 -2.68 -15.56
C ALA A 133 -30.32 -1.16 -15.80
N MET A 134 -29.16 -0.65 -16.22
CA MET A 134 -28.93 0.78 -16.42
C MET A 134 -29.87 1.44 -17.45
N HIS A 135 -30.27 0.73 -18.50
CA HIS A 135 -31.25 1.25 -19.47
C HIS A 135 -32.60 1.56 -18.81
N LYS A 136 -32.94 0.90 -17.70
CA LYS A 136 -34.18 1.13 -16.96
C LYS A 136 -34.19 2.48 -16.25
N LEU A 137 -33.02 3.10 -16.06
CA LEU A 137 -32.89 4.43 -15.46
C LEU A 137 -33.34 5.54 -16.43
N MET A 138 -33.33 5.29 -17.74
CA MET A 138 -33.72 6.30 -18.74
C MET A 138 -35.20 6.68 -18.61
N PRO A 139 -35.57 7.94 -18.91
CA PRO A 139 -36.96 8.34 -19.05
C PRO A 139 -37.68 7.48 -20.09
N ASP A 140 -38.99 7.29 -19.93
CA ASP A 140 -39.79 6.64 -20.96
C ASP A 140 -40.21 7.68 -22.00
N ASP A 141 -39.82 7.45 -23.26
CA ASP A 141 -40.21 8.30 -24.38
C ASP A 141 -41.58 7.87 -24.92
N THR A 142 -42.48 8.84 -25.12
CA THR A 142 -43.80 8.63 -25.72
C THR A 142 -43.92 9.47 -27.00
N LEU A 143 -44.34 8.84 -28.09
CA LEU A 143 -44.72 9.53 -29.32
C LEU A 143 -46.24 9.62 -29.39
N THR A 144 -46.74 10.84 -29.40
CA THR A 144 -48.17 11.15 -29.57
C THR A 144 -48.44 11.52 -31.01
N LEU A 145 -49.34 10.77 -31.64
CA LEU A 145 -49.86 11.06 -32.98
C LEU A 145 -51.29 11.62 -32.83
N THR A 146 -51.51 12.85 -33.27
CA THR A 146 -52.83 13.48 -33.18
C THR A 146 -53.67 13.17 -34.42
N GLY A 147 -54.84 12.54 -34.22
CA GLY A 147 -55.87 12.36 -35.25
C GLY A 147 -56.70 13.63 -35.47
N ASN A 148 -57.26 13.80 -36.67
CA ASN A 148 -57.97 15.04 -37.06
C ASN A 148 -59.42 15.07 -36.53
N ALA A 149 -60.16 13.97 -36.65
CA ALA A 149 -61.59 13.89 -36.30
C ALA A 149 -61.86 13.23 -34.93
N GLY A 150 -60.80 13.01 -34.14
CA GLY A 150 -60.85 12.33 -32.85
C GLY A 150 -60.28 10.91 -32.87
N CYS A 151 -59.97 10.43 -31.68
CA CYS A 151 -59.60 9.05 -31.38
C CYS A 151 -60.61 8.50 -30.36
N SER A 152 -60.88 7.19 -30.41
CA SER A 152 -61.67 6.50 -29.38
C SER A 152 -61.02 6.68 -28.01
N GLY A 153 -61.64 7.49 -27.15
CA GLY A 153 -61.08 7.86 -25.84
C GLY A 153 -61.15 6.76 -24.78
N GLY A 154 -60.41 6.96 -23.67
CA GLY A 154 -60.53 6.17 -22.45
C GLY A 154 -59.80 4.82 -22.42
N GLN A 155 -59.09 4.45 -23.49
CA GLN A 155 -58.33 3.21 -23.54
C GLN A 155 -56.84 3.45 -23.28
N THR A 156 -56.27 2.72 -22.34
CA THR A 156 -54.84 2.74 -22.01
C THR A 156 -54.24 1.35 -22.24
N ASN A 157 -52.93 1.27 -22.48
CA ASN A 157 -52.17 0.01 -22.65
C ASN A 157 -52.59 -0.87 -23.84
N LEU A 158 -52.97 -0.27 -24.96
CA LEU A 158 -53.30 -0.99 -26.19
C LEU A 158 -52.06 -1.40 -26.99
N ALA A 159 -52.16 -2.50 -27.74
CA ALA A 159 -51.21 -2.79 -28.80
C ALA A 159 -51.25 -1.68 -29.87
N PHE A 160 -50.10 -1.38 -30.48
CA PHE A 160 -49.95 -0.29 -31.45
C PHE A 160 -51.01 -0.30 -32.56
N SER A 161 -51.32 -1.49 -33.12
CA SER A 161 -52.32 -1.65 -34.17
C SER A 161 -53.74 -1.29 -33.72
N ALA A 162 -54.12 -1.61 -32.48
CA ALA A 162 -55.41 -1.24 -31.93
C ALA A 162 -55.49 0.27 -31.65
N ALA A 163 -54.40 0.86 -31.15
CA ALA A 163 -54.31 2.29 -30.88
C ALA A 163 -54.44 3.12 -32.17
N ILE A 164 -53.72 2.75 -33.24
CA ILE A 164 -53.74 3.49 -34.51
C ILE A 164 -55.08 3.34 -35.25
N ASN A 165 -55.69 2.14 -35.23
CA ASN A 165 -57.00 1.90 -35.85
C ASN A 165 -58.14 2.64 -35.13
N GLY A 166 -57.94 3.02 -33.86
CA GLY A 166 -58.91 3.80 -33.08
C GLY A 166 -58.93 5.29 -33.41
N CYS A 167 -58.10 5.78 -34.33
CA CYS A 167 -57.97 7.18 -34.69
C CYS A 167 -58.25 7.43 -36.17
N THR A 168 -58.84 8.59 -36.49
CA THR A 168 -59.04 9.04 -37.88
C THR A 168 -57.99 10.09 -38.27
N TYR A 169 -57.24 9.84 -39.35
CA TYR A 169 -56.14 10.70 -39.80
C TYR A 169 -56.49 11.43 -41.12
N ALA A 170 -56.39 12.76 -41.13
CA ALA A 170 -56.51 13.64 -42.32
C ALA A 170 -55.61 14.89 -42.13
N SER A 171 -55.34 15.66 -43.19
CA SER A 171 -54.29 16.70 -43.25
C SER A 171 -54.15 17.60 -42.00
N GLY A 172 -52.90 17.85 -41.58
CA GLY A 172 -52.58 18.80 -40.50
C GLY A 172 -52.16 18.16 -39.17
N GLN A 173 -51.75 16.90 -39.18
CA GLN A 173 -51.34 16.17 -37.99
C GLN A 173 -49.95 16.61 -37.51
N ALA A 174 -49.75 16.52 -36.19
CA ALA A 174 -48.46 16.72 -35.55
C ALA A 174 -47.99 15.42 -34.90
N ILE A 175 -46.66 15.23 -34.87
CA ILE A 175 -46.02 14.23 -34.02
C ILE A 175 -45.43 14.99 -32.84
N VAL A 176 -45.87 14.64 -31.64
CA VAL A 176 -45.31 15.23 -30.42
C VAL A 176 -44.60 14.13 -29.65
N ALA A 177 -43.31 14.32 -29.43
CA ALA A 177 -42.53 13.47 -28.54
C ALA A 177 -42.51 14.08 -27.14
N THR A 178 -42.78 13.27 -26.13
CA THR A 178 -42.66 13.63 -24.72
C THR A 178 -41.77 12.61 -24.03
N ALA A 179 -40.95 13.08 -23.09
CA ALA A 179 -40.17 12.21 -22.21
C ALA A 179 -40.79 12.31 -20.81
N THR A 180 -41.12 11.16 -20.21
CA THR A 180 -41.66 11.11 -18.86
C THR A 180 -40.58 10.63 -17.91
N ALA A 181 -40.26 11.45 -16.90
CA ALA A 181 -39.35 11.06 -15.84
C ALA A 181 -39.88 9.84 -15.10
N LYS A 182 -39.00 8.90 -14.77
CA LYS A 182 -39.39 7.74 -13.98
C LYS A 182 -39.57 8.11 -12.52
N THR A 183 -40.73 7.77 -11.97
CA THR A 183 -40.98 7.81 -10.53
C THR A 183 -40.52 6.50 -9.90
N ASN A 184 -39.72 6.56 -8.84
CA ASN A 184 -39.26 5.39 -8.05
C ASN A 184 -38.31 4.44 -8.80
N ILE A 185 -37.15 4.96 -9.21
CA ILE A 185 -36.09 4.14 -9.80
C ILE A 185 -35.48 3.22 -8.72
N ASP A 186 -35.87 1.95 -8.70
CA ASP A 186 -35.23 0.92 -7.89
C ASP A 186 -34.61 -0.18 -8.77
N SER A 187 -33.47 0.15 -9.37
CA SER A 187 -32.66 -0.81 -10.15
C SER A 187 -31.38 -1.21 -9.42
N GLY A 188 -31.30 -0.95 -8.11
CA GLY A 188 -30.13 -1.26 -7.31
C GLY A 188 -30.16 -2.70 -6.81
N THR A 189 -29.02 -3.37 -6.92
CA THR A 189 -28.76 -4.69 -6.34
C THR A 189 -27.91 -4.53 -5.08
N THR A 190 -28.31 -5.19 -4.00
CA THR A 190 -27.53 -5.23 -2.77
C THR A 190 -26.32 -6.14 -2.96
N VAL A 191 -25.13 -5.58 -2.83
CA VAL A 191 -23.84 -6.27 -2.89
C VAL A 191 -23.26 -6.33 -1.49
N LYS A 192 -22.77 -7.50 -1.09
CA LYS A 192 -22.10 -7.67 0.20
C LYS A 192 -20.64 -7.24 0.09
N VAL A 193 -20.18 -6.45 1.06
CA VAL A 193 -18.80 -5.94 1.11
C VAL A 193 -18.03 -6.69 2.19
N PHE A 194 -18.45 -6.55 3.46
CA PHE A 194 -17.84 -7.26 4.58
C PHE A 194 -18.67 -8.44 5.06
N ASN A 195 -17.99 -9.42 5.65
CA ASN A 195 -18.66 -10.42 6.48
C ASN A 195 -19.26 -9.69 7.71
N PRO A 196 -20.58 -9.77 7.96
CA PRO A 196 -21.22 -9.02 9.05
C PRO A 196 -20.66 -9.32 10.45
N GLU A 197 -20.15 -10.54 10.68
CA GLU A 197 -19.60 -10.97 11.96
C GLU A 197 -18.14 -10.52 12.17
N LYS A 198 -17.43 -10.28 11.06
CA LYS A 198 -15.99 -9.97 11.05
C LYS A 198 -15.70 -8.53 10.65
N GLN A 199 -16.69 -7.82 10.10
CA GLN A 199 -16.59 -6.43 9.68
C GLN A 199 -15.37 -6.23 8.78
N MET A 200 -14.63 -5.13 8.96
CA MET A 200 -13.44 -4.78 8.18
C MET A 200 -12.22 -5.71 8.42
N GLN A 201 -12.42 -6.92 8.96
CA GLN A 201 -11.40 -7.95 9.05
C GLN A 201 -11.51 -8.99 7.93
N GLU A 202 -12.70 -9.16 7.34
CA GLU A 202 -12.93 -10.20 6.35
C GLU A 202 -13.97 -9.77 5.31
N CYS A 203 -13.65 -10.01 4.04
CA CYS A 203 -14.58 -9.78 2.95
C CYS A 203 -15.74 -10.77 2.96
N ALA A 204 -16.90 -10.31 2.51
CA ALA A 204 -18.03 -11.19 2.34
C ALA A 204 -17.73 -12.29 1.31
N THR A 205 -18.14 -13.52 1.61
CA THR A 205 -18.15 -14.62 0.64
C THR A 205 -19.12 -14.29 -0.47
N GLN A 206 -18.61 -14.32 -1.70
CA GLN A 206 -19.39 -14.06 -2.90
C GLN A 206 -20.01 -15.35 -3.43
N SER A 207 -21.22 -15.28 -3.99
CA SER A 207 -21.88 -16.44 -4.60
C SER A 207 -21.18 -16.84 -5.90
N SER A 208 -20.98 -18.15 -6.11
CA SER A 208 -20.33 -18.71 -7.31
C SER A 208 -21.19 -18.64 -8.59
N ASP A 209 -22.45 -18.24 -8.49
CA ASP A 209 -23.42 -18.33 -9.60
C ASP A 209 -23.55 -17.03 -10.42
N SER A 210 -22.53 -16.17 -10.42
CA SER A 210 -22.61 -14.87 -11.08
C SER A 210 -22.28 -14.93 -12.57
N ASN A 211 -23.30 -14.80 -13.43
CA ASN A 211 -23.13 -14.61 -14.88
C ASN A 211 -22.99 -13.11 -15.21
N GLY A 212 -21.84 -12.70 -15.76
CA GLY A 212 -21.59 -11.43 -16.48
C GLY A 212 -21.72 -10.14 -15.68
N ASP A 213 -22.95 -9.79 -15.30
CA ASP A 213 -23.31 -8.50 -14.72
C ASP A 213 -23.35 -8.54 -13.19
N THR A 214 -23.81 -9.66 -12.63
CA THR A 214 -23.59 -9.99 -11.23
C THR A 214 -22.10 -10.20 -10.93
N GLU A 215 -21.30 -10.58 -11.93
CA GLU A 215 -19.86 -10.78 -11.79
C GLU A 215 -19.12 -9.45 -11.59
N PHE A 216 -19.39 -8.42 -12.41
CA PHE A 216 -18.80 -7.09 -12.23
C PHE A 216 -19.16 -6.47 -10.87
N LEU A 217 -20.43 -6.53 -10.47
CA LEU A 217 -20.86 -5.98 -9.18
C LEU A 217 -20.22 -6.72 -7.99
N THR A 218 -20.07 -8.04 -8.12
CA THR A 218 -19.36 -8.88 -7.16
C THR A 218 -17.88 -8.52 -7.07
N GLU A 219 -17.22 -8.32 -8.22
CA GLU A 219 -15.83 -7.87 -8.29
C GLU A 219 -15.66 -6.50 -7.63
N LEU A 220 -16.54 -5.54 -7.94
CA LEU A 220 -16.53 -4.21 -7.34
C LEU A 220 -16.70 -4.27 -5.82
N GLY A 221 -17.67 -5.05 -5.31
CA GLY A 221 -17.86 -5.24 -3.86
C GLY A 221 -16.64 -5.85 -3.17
N LYS A 222 -16.04 -6.87 -3.79
CA LYS A 222 -14.81 -7.50 -3.29
C LYS A 222 -13.63 -6.53 -3.30
N ALA A 223 -13.44 -5.77 -4.38
CA ALA A 223 -12.35 -4.81 -4.50
C ALA A 223 -12.47 -3.68 -3.46
N ILE A 224 -13.69 -3.15 -3.24
CA ILE A 224 -13.96 -2.18 -2.18
C ILE A 224 -13.55 -2.75 -0.82
N CYS A 225 -13.98 -3.98 -0.51
CA CYS A 225 -13.59 -4.63 0.73
C CYS A 225 -12.06 -4.76 0.88
N GLU A 226 -11.39 -5.35 -0.12
CA GLU A 226 -9.95 -5.59 -0.06
C GLU A 226 -9.15 -4.28 0.07
N ALA A 227 -9.61 -3.21 -0.58
CA ALA A 227 -9.02 -1.89 -0.47
C ALA A 227 -9.17 -1.29 0.93
N LEU A 228 -10.37 -1.40 1.54
CA LEU A 228 -10.63 -0.89 2.88
C LEU A 228 -9.84 -1.67 3.95
N ILE A 229 -9.81 -3.01 3.87
CA ILE A 229 -8.98 -3.84 4.75
C ILE A 229 -7.51 -3.45 4.61
N ALA A 230 -7.00 -3.37 3.38
CA ALA A 230 -5.59 -3.05 3.14
C ALA A 230 -5.24 -1.60 3.53
N GLY A 231 -6.19 -0.67 3.44
CA GLY A 231 -6.02 0.73 3.86
C GLY A 231 -5.99 0.88 5.39
N ALA A 232 -6.59 -0.05 6.12
CA ALA A 232 -6.56 -0.08 7.58
C ALA A 232 -5.29 -0.75 8.15
N GLU A 233 -4.53 -1.46 7.33
CA GLU A 233 -3.27 -2.08 7.77
C GLU A 233 -2.26 -0.99 8.18
N THR A 234 -1.73 -1.12 9.39
CA THR A 234 -0.66 -0.26 9.87
C THR A 234 0.70 -0.81 9.45
N VAL A 235 1.61 0.11 9.10
CA VAL A 235 3.00 -0.23 8.82
C VAL A 235 3.74 -0.38 10.14
N GLU A 236 4.27 -1.58 10.38
CA GLU A 236 5.10 -1.84 11.55
C GLU A 236 6.41 -1.06 11.45
N THR A 237 6.84 -0.44 12.56
CA THR A 237 8.13 0.26 12.65
C THR A 237 8.86 -0.12 13.93
N LEU A 238 10.17 0.14 13.96
CA LEU A 238 10.97 -0.02 15.18
C LEU A 238 10.90 1.20 16.12
N SER A 239 10.03 2.18 15.86
CA SER A 239 9.98 3.43 16.66
C SER A 239 9.51 3.18 18.10
N ASP A 240 8.69 2.13 18.30
CA ASP A 240 8.17 1.69 19.61
C ASP A 240 8.79 0.35 20.03
N ALA A 241 9.99 0.06 19.50
CA ALA A 241 10.78 -1.08 19.95
C ALA A 241 11.37 -0.80 21.34
N ASP A 242 11.65 -1.87 22.06
CA ASP A 242 12.36 -1.83 23.35
C ASP A 242 13.23 -3.07 23.47
N GLY A 243 14.05 -3.11 24.51
CA GLY A 243 14.92 -4.24 24.80
C GLY A 243 14.18 -5.54 25.07
N ASN A 244 12.92 -5.53 25.53
CA ASN A 244 12.16 -6.77 25.71
C ASN A 244 11.81 -7.38 24.36
N LYS A 245 11.37 -6.57 23.39
CA LYS A 245 11.04 -7.01 22.03
C LYS A 245 12.29 -7.37 21.23
N LEU A 246 13.36 -6.58 21.35
CA LEU A 246 14.57 -6.76 20.54
C LEU A 246 15.44 -7.92 21.02
N SER A 247 15.45 -8.21 22.33
CA SER A 247 16.27 -9.31 22.88
C SER A 247 15.75 -10.70 22.55
N SER A 248 14.48 -10.83 22.15
CA SER A 248 13.86 -12.09 21.69
C SER A 248 13.86 -12.24 20.17
N ASP A 249 14.32 -11.22 19.43
CA ASP A 249 14.37 -11.26 17.97
C ASP A 249 15.58 -12.06 17.47
N THR A 250 15.32 -13.12 16.72
CA THR A 250 16.37 -14.03 16.22
C THR A 250 17.37 -13.35 15.30
N LEU A 251 16.96 -12.38 14.48
CA LEU A 251 17.88 -11.65 13.60
C LEU A 251 18.80 -10.75 14.43
N ILE A 252 18.28 -10.07 15.44
CA ILE A 252 19.09 -9.29 16.38
C ILE A 252 20.09 -10.19 17.12
N GLN A 253 19.62 -11.30 17.69
CA GLN A 253 20.44 -12.27 18.41
C GLN A 253 21.58 -12.80 17.54
N ASN A 254 21.27 -13.30 16.34
CA ASN A 254 22.28 -13.82 15.41
C ASN A 254 23.28 -12.73 14.99
N THR A 255 22.81 -11.50 14.75
CA THR A 255 23.72 -10.43 14.32
C THR A 255 24.70 -10.04 15.42
N VAL A 256 24.24 -9.89 16.67
CA VAL A 256 25.11 -9.51 17.77
C VAL A 256 26.06 -10.66 18.13
N GLN A 257 25.59 -11.91 18.15
CA GLN A 257 26.42 -13.09 18.39
C GLN A 257 27.59 -13.18 17.39
N ASN A 258 27.34 -12.92 16.10
CA ASN A 258 28.40 -12.96 15.08
C ASN A 258 29.32 -11.73 15.10
N CYS A 259 28.88 -10.61 15.64
CA CYS A 259 29.64 -9.36 15.62
C CYS A 259 30.53 -9.16 16.87
N ASP A 260 30.01 -9.56 18.04
CA ASP A 260 30.64 -9.37 19.34
C ASP A 260 31.33 -10.67 19.82
N PRO A 261 32.67 -10.69 19.97
CA PRO A 261 33.43 -11.87 20.38
C PRO A 261 33.07 -12.36 21.78
N ALA A 262 32.52 -11.48 22.64
CA ALA A 262 32.05 -11.89 23.94
C ALA A 262 30.95 -12.97 23.84
N PHE A 263 30.26 -13.02 22.70
CA PHE A 263 29.14 -13.91 22.44
C PHE A 263 29.41 -14.89 21.29
N SER A 264 30.56 -14.84 20.61
CA SER A 264 30.81 -15.65 19.39
C SER A 264 30.77 -17.16 19.63
N ASN A 265 31.00 -17.60 20.87
CA ASN A 265 31.00 -19.02 21.25
C ASN A 265 29.58 -19.56 21.55
N ILE A 266 28.54 -18.74 21.43
CA ILE A 266 27.16 -19.19 21.61
C ILE A 266 26.71 -19.94 20.35
N ASP A 267 26.52 -21.27 20.47
CA ASP A 267 26.12 -22.13 19.36
C ASP A 267 24.70 -21.86 18.85
N LYS A 268 23.76 -21.59 19.78
CA LYS A 268 22.33 -21.40 19.48
C LYS A 268 21.80 -20.13 20.15
N PRO A 269 22.09 -18.93 19.62
CA PRO A 269 21.73 -17.67 20.27
C PRO A 269 20.23 -17.45 20.46
N SER A 270 19.37 -18.16 19.71
CA SER A 270 17.92 -18.14 19.88
C SER A 270 17.39 -18.98 21.05
N ASP A 271 18.20 -19.88 21.62
CA ASP A 271 17.82 -20.59 22.84
C ASP A 271 17.96 -19.68 24.06
N SER A 272 16.89 -18.93 24.31
CA SER A 272 16.83 -17.94 25.41
C SER A 272 16.88 -18.58 26.79
N ALA A 273 16.54 -19.88 26.92
CA ALA A 273 16.60 -20.57 28.20
C ALA A 273 18.05 -20.89 28.59
N SER A 274 18.88 -21.24 27.60
CA SER A 274 20.29 -21.55 27.77
C SER A 274 21.19 -20.31 27.76
N ASN A 275 20.79 -19.22 27.08
CA ASN A 275 21.62 -18.01 26.88
C ASN A 275 21.09 -16.78 27.63
N LYS A 276 20.67 -16.95 28.90
CA LYS A 276 20.05 -15.88 29.69
C LYS A 276 20.90 -14.62 29.81
N GLU A 277 22.21 -14.76 29.94
CA GLU A 277 23.13 -13.62 30.05
C GLU A 277 23.14 -12.78 28.76
N PHE A 278 23.20 -13.43 27.60
CA PHE A 278 23.14 -12.77 26.31
C PHE A 278 21.80 -12.04 26.08
N VAL A 279 20.68 -12.69 26.40
CA VAL A 279 19.35 -12.06 26.30
C VAL A 279 19.24 -10.85 27.24
N ASN A 280 19.73 -10.97 28.48
CA ASN A 280 19.75 -9.87 29.44
C ASN A 280 20.66 -8.71 28.99
N TYR A 281 21.80 -9.03 28.37
CA TYR A 281 22.69 -8.05 27.76
C TYR A 281 21.93 -7.24 26.69
N LEU A 282 21.30 -7.92 25.72
CA LEU A 282 20.54 -7.24 24.66
C LEU A 282 19.40 -6.39 25.22
N LYS A 283 18.63 -6.94 26.16
CA LYS A 283 17.52 -6.25 26.81
C LYS A 283 17.96 -4.98 27.49
N THR A 284 19.04 -5.05 28.27
CA THR A 284 19.58 -3.91 29.00
C THR A 284 20.14 -2.86 28.05
N ARG A 285 20.91 -3.28 27.03
CA ARG A 285 21.59 -2.37 26.10
C ARG A 285 20.62 -1.65 25.17
N TYR A 286 19.55 -2.28 24.72
CA TYR A 286 18.50 -1.61 23.94
C TYR A 286 17.55 -0.76 24.79
N GLY A 287 17.60 -0.88 26.11
CA GLY A 287 16.78 -0.12 27.04
C GLY A 287 15.42 -0.77 27.32
N ASN A 288 15.00 -0.75 28.59
CA ASN A 288 13.80 -1.47 29.04
C ASN A 288 12.46 -0.84 28.60
N THR A 289 12.48 0.34 27.99
CA THR A 289 11.28 1.05 27.53
C THR A 289 11.48 1.63 26.13
N ALA A 290 10.38 1.82 25.39
CA ALA A 290 10.42 2.45 24.08
C ALA A 290 10.99 3.88 24.11
N ALA A 291 10.74 4.63 25.19
CA ALA A 291 11.31 5.96 25.36
C ALA A 291 12.84 5.94 25.47
N VAL A 292 13.41 5.00 26.24
CA VAL A 292 14.87 4.85 26.37
C VAL A 292 15.49 4.39 25.07
N PHE A 293 14.85 3.43 24.38
CA PHE A 293 15.29 2.98 23.06
C PHE A 293 15.33 4.14 22.05
N LYS A 294 14.23 4.88 21.93
CA LYS A 294 14.10 6.00 21.01
C LYS A 294 15.14 7.08 21.29
N GLU A 295 15.31 7.45 22.56
CA GLU A 295 16.31 8.45 22.93
C GLU A 295 17.73 7.99 22.59
N THR A 296 18.07 6.75 22.91
CA THR A 296 19.44 6.25 22.73
C THR A 296 19.77 5.95 21.27
N PHE A 297 18.94 5.16 20.60
CA PHE A 297 19.25 4.59 19.30
C PHE A 297 18.67 5.40 18.14
N ILE A 298 17.80 6.37 18.38
CA ILE A 298 17.27 7.25 17.33
C ILE A 298 17.74 8.68 17.54
N THR A 299 17.39 9.32 18.66
CA THR A 299 17.73 10.73 18.93
C THR A 299 19.24 10.91 19.06
N ASN A 300 19.86 10.26 20.06
CA ASN A 300 21.29 10.43 20.37
C ASN A 300 22.18 9.90 19.26
N ALA A 301 21.82 8.76 18.65
CA ALA A 301 22.47 8.25 17.46
C ALA A 301 22.51 9.32 16.35
N GLY A 302 21.39 10.03 16.09
CA GLY A 302 21.34 11.11 15.11
C GLY A 302 22.25 12.31 15.43
N THR A 303 22.49 12.60 16.71
CA THR A 303 23.37 13.70 17.14
C THR A 303 24.86 13.32 17.21
N THR A 304 25.16 12.03 17.13
CA THR A 304 26.55 11.53 17.20
C THR A 304 27.33 12.07 16.01
N HIS A 305 28.52 12.61 16.28
CA HIS A 305 29.37 13.18 15.25
C HIS A 305 30.21 12.10 14.56
N VAL A 306 30.25 12.15 13.23
CA VAL A 306 31.00 11.24 12.37
C VAL A 306 31.93 12.03 11.45
N ALA A 307 33.11 11.47 11.21
CA ALA A 307 34.11 12.06 10.33
C ALA A 307 33.69 11.88 8.86
N LEU A 308 33.34 12.99 8.22
CA LEU A 308 32.99 13.08 6.81
C LEU A 308 34.20 13.60 6.02
N ARG A 309 34.86 12.71 5.30
CA ARG A 309 35.97 13.08 4.41
C ARG A 309 35.45 13.35 3.01
N GLN A 310 35.58 14.59 2.55
CA GLN A 310 35.22 15.00 1.19
C GLN A 310 36.40 15.75 0.57
N ALA A 311 36.84 15.28 -0.59
CA ALA A 311 38.05 15.79 -1.26
C ALA A 311 39.27 15.80 -0.32
N ASP A 312 39.87 16.97 -0.12
CA ASP A 312 41.06 17.20 0.71
C ASP A 312 40.76 17.50 2.18
N LYS A 313 39.48 17.54 2.58
CA LYS A 313 39.06 17.93 3.94
C LYS A 313 38.29 16.83 4.66
N THR A 314 38.47 16.78 5.98
CA THR A 314 37.69 15.94 6.88
C THR A 314 36.95 16.84 7.85
N ASP A 315 35.62 16.91 7.70
CA ASP A 315 34.74 17.58 8.64
C ASP A 315 34.21 16.58 9.67
N ASN A 316 33.83 17.06 10.86
CA ASN A 316 33.11 16.25 11.83
C ASN A 316 31.66 16.76 11.91
N LYS A 317 30.69 15.94 11.49
CA LYS A 317 29.28 16.35 11.39
C LYS A 317 28.37 15.37 12.12
N PRO A 318 27.27 15.84 12.73
CA PRO A 318 26.29 14.94 13.33
C PRO A 318 25.61 14.09 12.24
N ILE A 319 25.29 12.84 12.56
CA ILE A 319 24.69 11.86 11.64
C ILE A 319 23.40 12.39 10.98
N ASN A 320 22.57 13.15 11.71
CA ASN A 320 21.34 13.72 11.19
C ASN A 320 21.55 14.78 10.09
N GLN A 321 22.75 15.34 9.96
CA GLN A 321 23.14 16.26 8.88
C GLN A 321 23.75 15.53 7.66
N ILE A 322 23.98 14.22 7.76
CA ILE A 322 24.41 13.38 6.64
C ILE A 322 23.16 12.93 5.87
N THR A 323 22.89 13.57 4.73
CA THR A 323 21.60 13.43 4.01
C THR A 323 21.74 12.78 2.64
N THR A 324 22.88 12.94 1.97
CA THR A 324 23.13 12.39 0.62
C THR A 324 23.76 11.01 0.67
N LEU A 325 23.65 10.23 -0.41
CA LEU A 325 24.28 8.91 -0.51
C LEU A 325 25.80 9.01 -0.60
N GLU A 326 26.31 10.05 -1.28
CA GLU A 326 27.74 10.33 -1.41
C GLU A 326 28.37 10.60 -0.05
N GLN A 327 27.72 11.41 0.80
CA GLN A 327 28.21 11.66 2.16
C GLN A 327 28.15 10.40 3.03
N GLN A 328 27.11 9.58 2.89
CA GLN A 328 27.01 8.31 3.61
C GLN A 328 28.16 7.38 3.25
N ALA A 329 28.42 7.21 1.95
CA ALA A 329 29.51 6.38 1.45
C ALA A 329 30.88 6.91 1.92
N ALA A 330 31.08 8.22 1.92
CA ALA A 330 32.29 8.86 2.40
C ALA A 330 32.54 8.60 3.90
N VAL A 331 31.51 8.73 4.75
CA VAL A 331 31.61 8.44 6.19
C VAL A 331 31.97 6.98 6.43
N LEU A 332 31.23 6.05 5.81
CA LEU A 332 31.42 4.61 6.01
C LEU A 332 32.81 4.15 5.54
N SER A 333 33.21 4.52 4.32
CA SER A 333 34.51 4.15 3.75
C SER A 333 35.69 4.74 4.51
N ASN A 334 35.59 6.01 4.95
CA ASN A 334 36.61 6.64 5.78
C ASN A 334 36.76 5.92 7.13
N SER A 335 35.64 5.58 7.77
CA SER A 335 35.66 4.86 9.06
C SER A 335 36.29 3.47 8.95
N GLU A 336 36.05 2.76 7.85
CA GLU A 336 36.64 1.45 7.60
C GLU A 336 38.13 1.55 7.31
N GLY A 337 38.55 2.55 6.52
CA GLY A 337 39.96 2.83 6.26
C GLY A 337 40.73 3.13 7.56
N GLU A 338 40.17 3.93 8.46
CA GLU A 338 40.76 4.20 9.78
C GLU A 338 40.83 2.95 10.66
N ARG A 339 39.87 2.04 10.54
CA ARG A 339 39.88 0.76 11.27
C ARG A 339 40.99 -0.15 10.78
N ILE A 340 41.09 -0.35 9.47
CA ILE A 340 42.15 -1.14 8.83
C ILE A 340 43.53 -0.59 9.20
N LYS A 341 43.69 0.74 9.18
CA LYS A 341 44.94 1.39 9.58
C LYS A 341 45.32 1.06 11.02
N LYS A 342 44.37 1.12 11.95
CA LYS A 342 44.60 0.76 13.37
C LYS A 342 44.95 -0.71 13.56
N GLU A 343 44.31 -1.61 12.81
CA GLU A 343 44.61 -3.05 12.84
C GLU A 343 46.06 -3.32 12.39
N ILE A 344 46.49 -2.71 11.27
CA ILE A 344 47.87 -2.80 10.78
C ILE A 344 48.88 -2.21 11.78
N GLU A 345 48.56 -1.07 12.39
CA GLU A 345 49.43 -0.46 13.40
C GLU A 345 49.56 -1.31 14.67
N ALA A 346 48.50 -2.03 15.07
CA ALA A 346 48.54 -2.95 16.20
C ALA A 346 49.39 -4.20 15.90
N GLU A 347 49.26 -4.78 14.70
CA GLU A 347 50.08 -5.91 14.26
C GLU A 347 51.57 -5.57 14.26
N LYS A 348 51.93 -4.37 13.79
CA LYS A 348 53.32 -3.86 13.80
C LYS A 348 53.88 -3.71 15.21
N LYS A 349 53.06 -3.35 16.20
CA LYS A 349 53.50 -3.24 17.61
C LYS A 349 53.73 -4.60 18.25
N ASN A 350 52.90 -5.59 17.93
CA ASN A 350 53.04 -6.95 18.46
C ASN A 350 54.26 -7.70 17.90
N THR A 351 54.72 -7.37 16.70
CA THR A 351 55.96 -7.94 16.11
C THR A 351 57.23 -7.37 16.72
N VAL A 352 57.19 -6.19 17.35
CA VAL A 352 58.37 -5.57 17.99
C VAL A 352 58.60 -6.09 19.42
N THR A 353 57.59 -6.66 20.08
CA THR A 353 57.68 -7.21 21.44
C THR A 353 58.12 -8.67 21.54
N SER A 354 58.21 -9.42 20.42
CA SER A 354 58.93 -10.70 20.41
C SER A 354 60.43 -10.43 20.37
N LYS A 355 61.13 -10.60 21.51
CA LYS A 355 62.61 -10.55 21.55
C LYS A 355 63.17 -11.45 20.43
N PRO A 356 64.13 -10.99 19.62
CA PRO A 356 64.90 -11.91 18.80
C PRO A 356 65.66 -12.84 19.75
N ILE A 357 65.42 -14.14 19.65
CA ILE A 357 66.39 -15.11 20.15
C ILE A 357 67.65 -14.86 19.32
N ASP A 358 68.71 -14.38 19.98
CA ASP A 358 70.01 -14.17 19.35
C ASP A 358 70.53 -15.53 18.86
N PRO A 359 70.56 -15.79 17.54
CA PRO A 359 70.92 -17.10 17.00
C PRO A 359 72.36 -17.50 17.35
N LYS A 360 73.21 -16.54 17.73
CA LYS A 360 74.60 -16.83 18.13
C LYS A 360 74.72 -17.53 19.49
N LYS A 361 73.74 -17.40 20.39
CA LYS A 361 73.78 -18.09 21.70
C LYS A 361 73.28 -19.54 21.63
N ALA A 362 72.49 -19.88 20.61
CA ALA A 362 72.01 -21.25 20.40
C ALA A 362 73.08 -22.14 19.73
N GLU A 363 73.85 -21.59 18.79
CA GLU A 363 74.91 -22.35 18.08
C GLU A 363 76.10 -22.76 18.98
N GLU A 364 76.43 -21.98 20.02
CA GLU A 364 77.53 -22.35 20.94
C GLU A 364 77.19 -23.53 21.87
N LYS A 365 75.90 -23.80 22.14
CA LYS A 365 75.50 -24.84 23.10
C LYS A 365 75.38 -26.26 22.51
N CYS A 366 75.36 -26.41 21.18
CA CYS A 366 75.21 -27.73 20.53
C CYS A 366 76.41 -28.09 19.62
N LYS A 367 77.57 -27.42 19.76
CA LYS A 367 78.71 -27.57 18.82
C LYS A 367 79.44 -28.92 18.89
N ASP A 368 79.26 -29.70 19.96
CA ASP A 368 79.99 -30.97 20.18
C ASP A 368 79.11 -32.15 20.62
N LYS A 369 77.81 -32.22 20.25
CA LYS A 369 76.95 -33.37 20.56
C LYS A 369 76.26 -33.95 19.32
N PRO A 370 76.18 -35.30 19.16
CA PRO A 370 75.48 -35.92 18.03
C PRO A 370 73.97 -35.60 18.06
N GLN A 371 73.38 -35.44 16.88
CA GLN A 371 71.98 -35.05 16.66
C GLN A 371 71.02 -36.01 17.37
N GLY A 372 70.50 -35.58 18.52
CA GLY A 372 69.51 -36.33 19.31
C GLY A 372 69.30 -35.81 20.73
N GLU A 373 70.23 -35.00 21.28
CA GLU A 373 70.18 -34.59 22.70
C GLU A 373 69.96 -33.09 22.99
N CYS A 374 69.68 -32.23 22.00
CA CYS A 374 69.29 -30.85 22.30
C CYS A 374 67.77 -30.82 22.60
N LYS A 375 67.37 -31.29 23.80
CA LYS A 375 66.05 -30.96 24.37
C LYS A 375 66.13 -29.55 24.97
N GLU A 376 65.23 -28.68 24.55
CA GLU A 376 64.95 -27.44 25.26
C GLU A 376 64.31 -27.80 26.61
N GLU A 377 65.08 -27.68 27.68
CA GLU A 377 64.52 -27.36 28.99
C GLU A 377 64.51 -25.84 29.09
N ASP A 378 63.32 -25.26 29.01
CA ASP A 378 62.84 -24.19 29.90
C ASP A 378 61.33 -23.98 29.59
N GLY A 379 60.52 -23.99 30.65
CA GLY A 379 59.06 -24.12 30.62
C GLY A 379 58.28 -22.84 30.36
#